data_AF-A0A365Y9R2-F1
#
_entry.id   AF-A0A365Y9R2-F1
#
_cell.length_a   1.000
_cell.length_b   1.000
_cell.length_c   1.000
_cell.angle_alpha   90.00
_cell.angle_beta   90.00
_cell.angle_gamma   90.00
#
_symmetry.space_group_name_H-M   'P 1'
#
loop_
_entity.id
_entity.type
_entity.pdbx_description
1 polymer ?
#
loop_
_entity_poly.entity_id
_entity_poly.type
_entity_poly.pdbx_seq_one_letter_code
_entity_poly.pdbx_strand_id
1 'polypeptide(L)'
;MLVPAASDANLLVALADAQGTLLWVAGNHGAMDGAENVGFSAGANWGESSVGTSAPGLALATGSGVQVSGAEHLYEHVHHLNCSAVPIRNPRTGRIIGAVDLTGGADAIAVHSLPLLQAAVAAAEGQLLLPSLAEERVDEDFLDLCASDGPRLSGKPLSLRHAEILTILAAQPRGLNSAQLVEELFEQPDNASEGTLRSELVRLRKALADSPDRRIAARPYRLEWELQTTLTMLWQAMEEGDLERALQLYPAEILVRSQAPGIVALRYRAQIALREMVLDRGTAQQLLRLGRQSADSQLLLAALRELPLDSPARSLVVAEIEALDG
;
A
#
# COMPACT_ATOMS: atom_id res chain seq x y z
N MET A 1 18.92 16.38 2.56
CA MET A 1 19.28 17.77 2.20
C MET A 1 18.12 18.75 2.31
N LEU A 2 16.86 18.35 2.10
CA LEU A 2 15.71 19.26 2.19
C LEU A 2 15.41 19.78 3.62
N VAL A 3 15.51 18.92 4.64
CA VAL A 3 15.11 19.25 6.02
C VAL A 3 15.93 20.37 6.66
N PRO A 4 17.28 20.40 6.54
CA PRO A 4 18.07 21.51 7.08
C PRO A 4 17.74 22.85 6.41
N ALA A 5 17.59 22.86 5.08
CA ALA A 5 17.26 24.07 4.33
C ALA A 5 15.84 24.58 4.61
N ALA A 6 14.88 23.68 4.85
CA ALA A 6 13.52 24.04 5.27
C ALA A 6 13.48 24.60 6.71
N SER A 7 14.30 24.04 7.61
CA SER A 7 14.35 24.47 9.01
C SER A 7 14.88 25.90 9.19
N ASP A 8 15.85 26.30 8.36
CA ASP A 8 16.39 27.67 8.32
C ASP A 8 15.37 28.70 7.79
N ALA A 9 14.37 28.25 7.04
CA ALA A 9 13.31 29.08 6.43
C ALA A 9 11.96 29.00 7.18
N ASN A 10 11.92 28.40 8.37
CA ASN A 10 10.68 28.22 9.16
C ASN A 10 9.60 27.41 8.40
N LEU A 11 10.04 26.47 7.57
CA LEU A 11 9.20 25.57 6.78
C LEU A 11 9.19 24.17 7.41
N LEU A 12 8.11 23.44 7.16
CA LEU A 12 7.99 22.02 7.48
C LEU A 12 7.97 21.18 6.20
N VAL A 13 8.60 20.01 6.26
CA VAL A 13 8.59 19.00 5.21
C VAL A 13 7.81 17.81 5.73
N ALA A 14 6.88 17.31 4.94
CA ALA A 14 6.17 16.08 5.23
C ALA A 14 6.28 15.07 4.09
N LEU A 15 6.22 13.80 4.47
CA LEU A 15 6.14 12.68 3.57
C LEU A 15 4.79 12.01 3.77
N ALA A 16 4.01 11.84 2.72
CA ALA A 16 2.73 11.15 2.72
C ALA A 16 2.80 9.85 1.93
N ASP A 17 2.01 8.84 2.34
CA ASP A 17 1.77 7.65 1.54
C ASP A 17 0.82 7.93 0.36
N ALA A 18 0.55 6.91 -0.46
CA ALA A 18 -0.33 7.02 -1.62
C ALA A 18 -1.80 7.30 -1.28
N GLN A 19 -2.21 7.19 -0.01
CA GLN A 19 -3.55 7.51 0.47
C GLN A 19 -3.63 8.91 1.09
N GLY A 20 -2.51 9.62 1.21
CA GLY A 20 -2.43 10.94 1.84
C GLY A 20 -2.17 10.90 3.35
N THR A 21 -1.85 9.74 3.92
CA THR A 21 -1.45 9.64 5.33
C THR A 21 -0.03 10.16 5.50
N LEU A 22 0.17 11.14 6.37
CA LEU A 22 1.49 11.67 6.69
C LEU A 22 2.29 10.59 7.43
N LEU A 23 3.32 10.04 6.80
CA LEU A 23 4.23 9.05 7.38
C LEU A 23 5.26 9.71 8.30
N TRP A 24 5.67 10.92 7.96
CA TRP A 24 6.73 11.65 8.65
C TRP A 24 6.58 13.14 8.40
N VAL A 25 6.86 13.95 9.42
CA VAL A 25 6.84 15.42 9.37
C VAL A 25 8.07 15.93 10.12
N ALA A 26 8.79 16.90 9.55
CA ALA A 26 9.86 17.59 10.25
C ALA A 26 10.01 19.05 9.83
N GLY A 27 10.35 19.88 10.81
CA GLY A 27 10.68 21.29 10.67
C GLY A 27 11.32 21.79 11.95
N ASN A 28 11.48 23.10 12.09
CA ASN A 28 11.90 23.68 13.36
C ASN A 28 10.74 23.69 14.38
N HIS A 29 11.05 23.94 15.66
CA HIS A 29 10.07 23.83 16.76
C HIS A 29 8.83 24.70 16.54
N GLY A 30 9.00 25.96 16.07
CA GLY A 30 7.87 26.86 15.85
C GLY A 30 6.95 26.44 14.69
N ALA A 31 7.51 25.88 13.61
CA ALA A 31 6.73 25.31 12.52
C ALA A 31 6.01 24.01 12.93
N MET A 32 6.66 23.17 13.74
CA MET A 32 6.09 21.94 14.27
C MET A 32 4.90 22.24 15.21
N ASP A 33 5.04 23.20 16.14
CA ASP A 33 3.96 23.61 17.04
C ASP A 33 2.73 24.14 16.25
N GLY A 34 2.97 24.91 15.18
CA GLY A 34 1.90 25.39 14.29
C GLY A 34 1.20 24.26 13.54
N ALA A 35 1.97 23.29 13.04
CA ALA A 35 1.46 22.13 12.32
C ALA A 35 0.62 21.21 13.23
N GLU A 36 1.06 20.96 14.46
CA GLU A 36 0.31 20.16 15.43
C GLU A 36 -1.04 20.78 15.80
N ASN A 37 -1.10 22.10 15.95
CA ASN A 37 -2.33 22.83 16.25
C ASN A 37 -3.42 22.70 15.17
N VAL A 38 -3.03 22.40 13.93
CA VAL A 38 -3.96 22.16 12.81
C VAL A 38 -4.10 20.67 12.46
N GLY A 39 -3.54 19.77 13.26
CA GLY A 39 -3.61 18.33 13.03
C GLY A 39 -2.69 17.82 11.90
N PHE A 40 -1.69 18.61 11.50
CA PHE A 40 -0.69 18.24 10.49
C PHE A 40 0.48 17.52 11.16
N SER A 41 0.28 16.25 11.49
CA SER A 41 1.26 15.41 12.21
C SER A 41 1.33 14.00 11.61
N ALA A 42 2.42 13.27 11.89
CA ALA A 42 2.57 11.90 11.41
C ALA A 42 1.41 11.01 11.92
N GLY A 43 0.78 10.27 11.00
CA GLY A 43 -0.42 9.46 11.21
C GLY A 43 -1.74 10.15 10.85
N ALA A 44 -1.75 11.46 10.61
CA ALA A 44 -2.92 12.17 10.12
C ALA A 44 -3.13 11.92 8.62
N ASN A 45 -4.40 11.71 8.21
CA ASN A 45 -4.74 11.60 6.80
C ASN A 45 -5.07 12.98 6.25
N TRP A 46 -4.24 13.46 5.33
CA TRP A 46 -4.39 14.73 4.62
C TRP A 46 -4.70 14.52 3.14
N GLY A 47 -5.23 13.35 2.77
CA GLY A 47 -5.81 13.10 1.46
C GLY A 47 -7.05 13.96 1.21
N GLU A 48 -7.35 14.21 -0.07
CA GLU A 48 -8.45 15.09 -0.47
C GLU A 48 -9.82 14.58 0.01
N SER A 49 -10.00 13.25 0.09
CA SER A 49 -11.21 12.61 0.61
C SER A 49 -11.41 12.79 2.12
N SER A 50 -10.36 13.16 2.86
CA SER A 50 -10.38 13.29 4.33
C SER A 50 -10.46 14.74 4.78
N VAL A 51 -9.66 15.63 4.17
CA VAL A 51 -9.50 17.03 4.63
C VAL A 51 -9.93 18.04 3.55
N GLY A 52 -10.46 17.59 2.41
CA GLY A 52 -10.75 18.46 1.27
C GLY A 52 -9.47 18.92 0.57
N THR A 53 -9.53 20.04 -0.17
CA THR A 53 -8.39 20.54 -0.95
C THR A 53 -7.15 20.76 -0.09
N SER A 54 -6.21 19.82 -0.17
CA SER A 54 -4.90 19.86 0.47
C SER A 54 -3.83 19.69 -0.61
N ALA A 55 -2.66 20.27 -0.41
CA ALA A 55 -1.55 20.10 -1.35
C ALA A 55 -1.13 18.63 -1.53
N PRO A 56 -0.92 17.81 -0.47
CA PRO A 56 -0.58 16.40 -0.67
C PRO A 56 -1.71 15.63 -1.37
N GLY A 57 -2.97 15.86 -1.01
CA GLY A 57 -4.12 15.23 -1.67
C GLY A 57 -4.22 15.58 -3.16
N LEU A 58 -4.07 16.86 -3.49
CA LEU A 58 -4.15 17.35 -4.86
C LEU A 58 -2.95 16.90 -5.71
N ALA A 59 -1.75 16.81 -5.14
CA ALA A 59 -0.59 16.26 -5.82
C ALA A 59 -0.77 14.77 -6.15
N LEU A 60 -1.34 14.00 -5.22
CA LEU A 60 -1.64 12.58 -5.43
C LEU A 60 -2.74 12.39 -6.50
N ALA A 61 -3.79 13.20 -6.47
CA ALA A 61 -4.93 13.10 -7.39
C ALA A 61 -4.58 13.56 -8.82
N THR A 62 -3.86 14.67 -8.97
CA THR A 62 -3.45 15.20 -10.28
C THR A 62 -2.23 14.50 -10.85
N GLY A 63 -1.40 13.90 -9.99
CA GLY A 63 -0.11 13.36 -10.37
C GLY A 63 0.90 14.41 -10.82
N SER A 64 0.68 15.69 -10.55
CA SER A 64 1.64 16.75 -10.83
C SER A 64 2.01 17.50 -9.56
N GLY A 65 3.15 18.20 -9.60
CA GLY A 65 3.49 19.14 -8.55
C GLY A 65 2.48 20.28 -8.49
N VAL A 66 2.03 20.64 -7.30
CA VAL A 66 1.01 21.66 -7.07
C VAL A 66 1.45 22.64 -5.99
N GLN A 67 0.89 23.84 -6.03
CA GLN A 67 0.97 24.82 -4.95
C GLN A 67 -0.45 25.17 -4.55
N VAL A 68 -0.68 25.27 -3.24
CA VAL A 68 -1.96 25.65 -2.65
C VAL A 68 -1.68 26.79 -1.68
N SER A 69 -2.37 27.91 -1.87
CA SER A 69 -2.16 29.15 -1.12
C SER A 69 -3.38 29.48 -0.28
N GLY A 70 -3.22 29.56 1.05
CA GLY A 70 -4.20 30.13 1.98
C GLY A 70 -5.66 29.77 1.69
N ALA A 71 -6.42 30.69 1.11
CA ALA A 71 -7.85 30.55 0.80
C ALA A 71 -8.19 29.44 -0.21
N GLU A 72 -7.19 28.89 -0.90
CA GLU A 72 -7.34 27.71 -1.76
C GLU A 72 -7.48 26.41 -0.94
N HIS A 73 -7.11 26.44 0.34
CA HIS A 73 -7.43 25.36 1.28
C HIS A 73 -8.92 25.38 1.63
N LEU A 74 -9.55 24.21 1.68
CA LEU A 74 -10.99 24.09 1.97
C LEU A 74 -11.34 24.60 3.38
N TYR A 75 -10.44 24.42 4.35
CA TYR A 75 -10.66 24.81 5.74
C TYR A 75 -10.08 26.18 6.09
N GLU A 76 -10.92 27.05 6.63
CA GLU A 76 -10.55 28.44 7.00
C GLU A 76 -9.43 28.51 8.06
N HIS A 77 -9.35 27.51 8.94
CA HIS A 77 -8.34 27.47 10.01
C HIS A 77 -6.90 27.25 9.49
N VAL A 78 -6.71 26.78 8.25
CA VAL A 78 -5.38 26.62 7.62
C VAL A 78 -5.09 27.68 6.56
N HIS A 79 -5.93 28.71 6.39
CA HIS A 79 -5.72 29.77 5.39
C HIS A 79 -4.46 30.62 5.62
N HIS A 80 -3.81 30.48 6.77
CA HIS A 80 -2.52 31.11 7.06
C HIS A 80 -1.32 30.31 6.54
N LEU A 81 -1.54 29.07 6.10
CA LEU A 81 -0.52 28.18 5.55
C LEU A 81 -0.54 28.20 4.02
N ASN A 82 0.64 27.98 3.46
CA ASN A 82 0.85 27.77 2.05
C ASN A 82 1.65 26.49 1.88
N CYS A 83 1.36 25.74 0.83
CA CYS A 83 1.88 24.40 0.66
C CYS A 83 2.35 24.20 -0.79
N SER A 84 3.49 23.55 -0.98
CA SER A 84 3.91 22.99 -2.26
C SER A 84 4.05 21.49 -2.10
N ALA A 85 3.41 20.70 -2.96
CA ALA A 85 3.48 19.25 -2.90
C ALA A 85 3.88 18.65 -4.25
N VAL A 86 4.66 17.58 -4.21
CA VAL A 86 5.11 16.84 -5.39
C VAL A 86 4.90 15.35 -5.17
N PRO A 87 4.22 14.63 -6.07
CA PRO A 87 4.03 13.20 -5.94
C PRO A 87 5.35 12.46 -6.16
N ILE A 88 5.60 11.43 -5.36
CA ILE A 88 6.72 10.51 -5.52
C ILE A 88 6.24 9.33 -6.35
N ARG A 89 6.97 9.02 -7.41
CA ARG A 89 6.71 7.90 -8.30
C ARG A 89 7.69 6.78 -8.05
N ASN A 90 7.20 5.56 -8.05
CA ASN A 90 8.06 4.41 -8.18
C ASN A 90 8.67 4.45 -9.60
N PRO A 91 10.00 4.57 -9.74
CA PRO A 91 10.63 4.79 -11.02
C PRO A 91 10.61 3.54 -11.93
N ARG A 92 10.30 2.36 -11.39
CA ARG A 92 10.17 1.10 -12.14
C ARG A 92 8.75 0.88 -12.67
N THR A 93 7.74 1.34 -11.95
CA THR A 93 6.32 1.09 -12.28
C THR A 93 5.56 2.34 -12.72
N GLY A 94 6.12 3.53 -12.50
CA GLY A 94 5.48 4.82 -12.77
C GLY A 94 4.35 5.18 -11.79
N ARG A 95 3.98 4.27 -10.87
CA ARG A 95 2.92 4.49 -9.88
C ARG A 95 3.31 5.57 -8.89
N ILE A 96 2.35 6.41 -8.50
CA ILE A 96 2.52 7.30 -7.34
C ILE A 96 2.48 6.44 -6.08
N ILE A 97 3.52 6.53 -5.27
CA ILE A 97 3.69 5.78 -4.02
C ILE A 97 3.58 6.66 -2.77
N GLY A 98 3.49 7.98 -2.99
CA GLY A 98 3.39 8.97 -1.93
C GLY A 98 3.54 10.38 -2.48
N ALA A 99 3.70 11.35 -1.58
CA ALA A 99 4.00 12.73 -1.93
C ALA A 99 4.98 13.34 -0.92
N VAL A 100 5.83 14.25 -1.37
CA VAL A 100 6.54 15.16 -0.46
C VAL A 100 5.79 16.48 -0.47
N ASP A 101 5.51 16.99 0.72
CA ASP A 101 4.86 18.26 0.95
C ASP A 101 5.82 19.21 1.69
N LEU A 102 5.79 20.48 1.31
CA LEU A 102 6.51 21.57 1.93
C LEU A 102 5.48 22.61 2.36
N THR A 103 5.30 22.78 3.66
CA THR A 103 4.27 23.64 4.25
C THR A 103 4.90 24.76 5.08
N GLY A 104 4.28 25.93 5.10
CA GLY A 104 4.71 27.06 5.93
C GLY A 104 4.09 28.39 5.51
N GLY A 105 4.82 29.48 5.74
CA GLY A 105 4.42 30.83 5.30
C GLY A 105 4.58 31.03 3.79
N ALA A 106 4.71 32.28 3.35
CA ALA A 106 4.83 32.62 1.92
C ALA A 106 6.00 31.91 1.20
N ASP A 107 7.05 31.55 1.94
CA ASP A 107 8.22 30.86 1.40
C ASP A 107 7.91 29.43 0.91
N ALA A 108 6.86 28.78 1.43
CA ALA A 108 6.45 27.45 0.97
C ALA A 108 5.95 27.45 -0.48
N ILE A 109 5.47 28.59 -0.97
CA ILE A 109 5.01 28.78 -2.35
C ILE A 109 5.87 29.77 -3.14
N ALA A 110 7.07 30.09 -2.66
CA ALA A 110 7.99 30.94 -3.40
C ALA A 110 8.31 30.34 -4.78
N VAL A 111 8.68 31.20 -5.73
CA VAL A 111 8.91 30.87 -7.15
C VAL A 111 9.83 29.65 -7.35
N HIS A 112 10.78 29.44 -6.43
CA HIS A 112 11.76 28.37 -6.51
C HIS A 112 11.43 27.14 -5.63
N SER A 113 10.39 27.20 -4.81
CA SER A 113 10.05 26.13 -3.86
C SER A 113 9.55 24.88 -4.56
N LEU A 114 8.60 25.00 -5.49
CA LEU A 114 8.10 23.86 -6.25
C LEU A 114 9.19 23.21 -7.14
N PRO A 115 9.98 23.95 -7.95
CA PRO A 115 11.08 23.37 -8.71
C PRO A 115 12.14 22.68 -7.84
N LEU A 116 12.47 23.24 -6.67
CA LEU A 116 13.42 22.61 -5.74
C LEU A 116 12.86 21.31 -5.18
N LEU A 117 11.58 21.31 -4.80
CA LEU A 117 10.89 20.12 -4.31
C LEU A 117 10.81 19.04 -5.39
N GLN A 118 10.50 19.41 -6.63
CA GLN A 118 10.51 18.52 -7.79
C GLN A 118 11.91 17.92 -8.03
N ALA A 119 12.97 18.73 -7.95
CA ALA A 119 14.33 18.24 -8.11
C ALA A 119 14.73 17.25 -6.99
N ALA A 120 14.31 17.52 -5.76
CA ALA A 120 14.59 16.63 -4.64
C ALA A 120 13.79 15.31 -4.71
N VAL A 121 12.52 15.37 -5.15
CA VAL A 121 11.74 14.16 -5.44
C VAL A 121 12.38 13.38 -6.58
N ALA A 122 12.76 14.01 -7.69
CA ALA A 122 13.46 13.33 -8.78
C ALA A 122 14.78 12.68 -8.33
N ALA A 123 15.51 13.31 -7.41
CA ALA A 123 16.71 12.72 -6.82
C ALA A 123 16.38 11.51 -5.93
N ALA A 124 15.30 11.57 -5.14
CA ALA A 124 14.83 10.45 -4.32
C ALA A 124 14.34 9.28 -5.19
N GLU A 125 13.57 9.56 -6.25
CA GLU A 125 13.17 8.57 -7.25
C GLU A 125 14.39 7.95 -7.94
N GLY A 126 15.42 8.75 -8.25
CA GLY A 126 16.70 8.25 -8.75
C GLY A 126 17.41 7.30 -7.77
N GLN A 127 17.31 7.53 -6.46
CA GLN A 127 17.83 6.60 -5.46
C GLN A 127 17.01 5.31 -5.37
N LEU A 128 15.71 5.35 -5.65
CA LEU A 128 14.87 4.14 -5.77
C LEU A 128 15.23 3.28 -7.00
N LEU A 129 15.93 3.85 -8.00
CA LEU A 129 16.50 3.09 -9.11
C LEU A 129 17.84 2.44 -8.77
N LEU A 130 18.60 3.00 -7.82
CA LEU A 130 19.86 2.41 -7.40
C LEU A 130 19.58 1.04 -6.76
N PRO A 131 20.39 0.01 -7.06
CA PRO A 131 20.34 -1.21 -6.28
C PRO A 131 20.54 -0.83 -4.83
N SER A 132 19.53 -1.10 -3.99
CA SER A 132 19.69 -1.05 -2.55
C SER A 132 20.97 -1.83 -2.19
N LEU A 133 21.80 -1.27 -1.31
CA LEU A 133 22.98 -1.98 -0.78
C LEU A 133 22.60 -3.20 0.09
N ALA A 134 21.30 -3.41 0.33
CA ALA A 134 20.74 -4.75 0.51
C ALA A 134 20.30 -5.25 -0.88
N GLU A 135 21.05 -6.20 -1.43
CA GLU A 135 20.66 -6.96 -2.62
C GLU A 135 19.28 -7.60 -2.42
N GLU A 136 18.19 -6.91 -2.74
CA GLU A 136 16.97 -7.60 -3.14
C GLU A 136 17.22 -8.08 -4.56
N ARG A 137 17.87 -9.25 -4.65
CA ARG A 137 17.69 -10.14 -5.80
C ARG A 137 16.19 -10.11 -6.08
N VAL A 138 15.78 -9.71 -7.29
CA VAL A 138 14.45 -10.06 -7.75
C VAL A 138 14.42 -11.57 -7.60
N ASP A 139 13.69 -12.06 -6.60
CA ASP A 139 13.61 -13.48 -6.38
C ASP A 139 13.01 -14.02 -7.67
N GLU A 140 13.80 -14.80 -8.40
CA GLU A 140 13.42 -15.35 -9.69
C GLU A 140 12.06 -16.04 -9.52
N ASP A 141 11.77 -16.57 -8.34
CA ASP A 141 10.60 -17.37 -8.10
C ASP A 141 9.54 -16.65 -7.24
N PHE A 142 9.42 -15.34 -7.41
CA PHE A 142 8.38 -14.51 -6.78
C PHE A 142 7.25 -14.07 -7.72
N LEU A 143 6.02 -14.32 -7.28
CA LEU A 143 4.77 -13.87 -7.88
C LEU A 143 4.19 -12.68 -7.09
N ASP A 144 4.33 -11.49 -7.66
CA ASP A 144 3.73 -10.25 -7.17
C ASP A 144 2.24 -10.19 -7.53
N LEU A 145 1.40 -10.13 -6.50
CA LEU A 145 -0.06 -10.10 -6.58
C LEU A 145 -0.65 -8.69 -6.44
N CYS A 146 0.18 -7.68 -6.22
CA CYS A 146 -0.21 -6.32 -5.80
C CYS A 146 0.03 -5.24 -6.88
N ALA A 147 0.60 -5.63 -8.02
CA ALA A 147 0.84 -4.72 -9.12
C ALA A 147 -0.48 -4.23 -9.75
N SER A 148 -0.61 -2.90 -9.90
CA SER A 148 -1.84 -2.23 -10.36
C SER A 148 -2.22 -2.58 -11.80
N ASP A 149 -1.23 -2.94 -12.62
CA ASP A 149 -1.43 -3.35 -14.01
C ASP A 149 -1.68 -4.85 -14.16
N GLY A 150 -1.63 -5.62 -13.07
CA GLY A 150 -1.88 -7.05 -13.02
C GLY A 150 -0.71 -7.84 -12.42
N PRO A 151 -0.93 -9.12 -12.12
CA PRO A 151 0.06 -9.95 -11.43
C PRO A 151 1.32 -10.17 -12.26
N ARG A 152 2.48 -10.31 -11.59
CA ARG A 152 3.78 -10.44 -12.25
C ARG A 152 4.59 -11.57 -11.63
N LEU A 153 5.15 -12.44 -12.47
CA LEU A 153 6.08 -13.50 -12.05
C LEU A 153 7.49 -13.13 -12.47
N SER A 154 8.43 -13.04 -11.52
CA SER A 154 9.82 -12.59 -11.79
C SER A 154 9.87 -11.24 -12.52
N GLY A 155 8.91 -10.36 -12.21
CA GLY A 155 8.74 -9.07 -12.89
C GLY A 155 8.06 -9.12 -14.27
N LYS A 156 7.85 -10.30 -14.88
CA LYS A 156 7.15 -10.44 -16.16
C LYS A 156 5.62 -10.44 -15.96
N PRO A 157 4.82 -9.73 -16.77
CA PRO A 157 3.36 -9.74 -16.68
C PRO A 157 2.78 -11.15 -16.85
N LEU A 158 1.77 -11.46 -16.02
CA LEU A 158 1.05 -12.72 -16.05
C LEU A 158 -0.46 -12.44 -16.17
N SER A 159 -1.21 -13.32 -16.84
CA SER A 159 -2.67 -13.19 -16.87
C SER A 159 -3.24 -13.42 -15.47
N LEU A 160 -4.38 -12.80 -15.17
CA LEU A 160 -5.07 -12.98 -13.89
C LEU A 160 -5.29 -14.47 -13.60
N ARG A 161 -5.84 -15.22 -14.58
CA ARG A 161 -6.13 -16.65 -14.44
C ARG A 161 -4.90 -17.49 -14.14
N HIS A 162 -3.76 -17.18 -14.76
CA HIS A 162 -2.51 -17.88 -14.48
C HIS A 162 -1.98 -17.58 -13.07
N ALA A 163 -2.10 -16.34 -12.61
CA ALA A 163 -1.72 -15.98 -11.25
C ALA A 163 -2.61 -16.66 -10.20
N GLU A 164 -3.92 -16.77 -10.46
CA GLU A 164 -4.86 -17.52 -9.61
C GLU A 164 -4.43 -18.98 -9.49
N ILE A 165 -4.17 -19.67 -10.61
CA ILE A 165 -3.72 -21.06 -10.62
C ILE A 165 -2.43 -21.22 -9.81
N LEU A 166 -1.41 -20.38 -10.07
CA LEU A 166 -0.13 -20.48 -9.38
C LEU A 166 -0.26 -20.22 -7.87
N THR A 167 -1.06 -19.22 -7.49
CA THR A 167 -1.29 -18.87 -6.08
C THR A 167 -1.99 -19.99 -5.32
N ILE A 168 -3.05 -20.57 -5.91
CA ILE A 168 -3.78 -21.69 -5.31
C ILE A 168 -2.87 -22.92 -5.16
N LEU A 169 -2.06 -23.23 -6.18
CA LEU A 169 -1.14 -24.36 -6.12
C LEU A 169 0.02 -24.13 -5.13
N ALA A 170 0.52 -22.90 -4.98
CA ALA A 170 1.53 -22.56 -3.97
C ALA A 170 0.98 -22.73 -2.54
N ALA A 171 -0.29 -22.40 -2.32
CA ALA A 171 -0.97 -22.63 -1.05
C ALA A 171 -1.30 -24.11 -0.77
N GLN A 172 -1.17 -24.99 -1.77
CA GLN A 172 -1.49 -26.42 -1.68
C GLN A 172 -0.32 -27.31 -2.12
N PRO A 173 0.77 -27.43 -1.32
CA PRO A 173 1.98 -28.17 -1.72
C PRO A 173 1.74 -29.65 -2.05
N ARG A 174 0.70 -30.26 -1.48
CA ARG A 174 0.29 -31.65 -1.78
C ARG A 174 -0.33 -31.81 -3.17
N GLY A 175 -0.73 -30.70 -3.78
CA GLY A 175 -1.40 -30.64 -5.07
C GLY A 175 -2.90 -30.86 -5.01
N LEU A 176 -3.57 -30.48 -6.10
CA LEU A 176 -5.01 -30.61 -6.29
C LEU A 176 -5.31 -31.49 -7.50
N ASN A 177 -6.35 -32.33 -7.39
CA ASN A 177 -6.89 -33.00 -8.57
C ASN A 177 -7.67 -32.00 -9.45
N SER A 178 -8.09 -32.45 -10.64
CA SER A 178 -8.75 -31.55 -11.60
C SER A 178 -10.08 -30.99 -11.09
N ALA A 179 -10.86 -31.78 -10.36
CA ALA A 179 -12.15 -31.33 -9.81
C ALA A 179 -11.94 -30.29 -8.71
N GLN A 180 -11.01 -30.55 -7.79
CA GLN A 180 -10.67 -29.61 -6.72
C GLN A 180 -10.15 -28.28 -7.28
N LEU A 181 -9.25 -28.31 -8.26
CA LEU A 181 -8.73 -27.08 -8.86
C LEU A 181 -9.81 -26.30 -9.62
N VAL A 182 -10.83 -26.97 -10.17
CA VAL A 182 -12.01 -26.30 -10.74
C VAL A 182 -12.83 -25.61 -9.65
N GLU A 183 -13.11 -26.29 -8.54
CA GLU A 183 -13.85 -25.70 -7.40
C GLU A 183 -13.15 -24.45 -6.84
N GLU A 184 -11.82 -24.45 -6.79
CA GLU A 184 -11.02 -23.31 -6.33
C GLU A 184 -11.02 -22.12 -7.32
N LEU A 185 -11.28 -22.34 -8.61
CA LEU A 185 -11.12 -21.34 -9.68
C LEU A 185 -12.43 -20.75 -10.21
N PHE A 186 -13.54 -21.47 -10.12
CA PHE A 186 -14.82 -21.10 -10.72
C PHE A 186 -15.91 -21.01 -9.66
N GLU A 187 -16.57 -19.85 -9.54
CA GLU A 187 -17.68 -19.66 -8.58
C GLU A 187 -18.84 -20.64 -8.81
N GLN A 188 -19.15 -20.92 -10.08
CA GLN A 188 -20.21 -21.82 -10.50
C GLN A 188 -19.67 -22.77 -11.58
N PRO A 189 -19.01 -23.87 -11.18
CA PRO A 189 -18.47 -24.84 -12.12
C PRO A 189 -19.56 -25.45 -13.00
N ASP A 190 -19.26 -25.58 -14.29
CA ASP A 190 -20.11 -26.23 -15.27
C ASP A 190 -19.35 -27.35 -16.02
N ASN A 191 -20.02 -28.02 -16.95
CA ASN A 191 -19.42 -29.10 -17.73
C ASN A 191 -18.24 -28.64 -18.62
N ALA A 192 -18.11 -27.34 -18.91
CA ALA A 192 -17.03 -26.79 -19.72
C ALA A 192 -15.79 -26.40 -18.89
N SER A 193 -15.96 -26.20 -17.59
CA SER A 193 -14.93 -25.66 -16.68
C SER A 193 -13.65 -26.49 -16.66
N GLU A 194 -13.75 -27.83 -16.70
CA GLU A 194 -12.58 -28.71 -16.74
C GLU A 194 -11.80 -28.57 -18.07
N GLY A 195 -12.51 -28.39 -19.19
CA GLY A 195 -11.90 -28.12 -20.50
C GLY A 195 -11.16 -26.78 -20.51
N THR A 196 -11.79 -25.75 -19.95
CA THR A 196 -11.19 -24.41 -19.77
C THR A 196 -9.92 -24.50 -18.92
N LEU A 197 -9.96 -25.18 -17.77
CA LEU A 197 -8.80 -25.40 -16.91
C LEU A 197 -7.64 -26.06 -17.67
N ARG A 198 -7.90 -27.14 -18.42
CA ARG A 198 -6.86 -27.82 -19.21
C ARG A 198 -6.23 -26.86 -20.22
N SER A 199 -7.04 -26.02 -20.88
CA SER A 199 -6.55 -25.05 -21.86
C SER A 199 -5.67 -23.96 -21.21
N GLU A 200 -6.04 -23.47 -20.02
CA GLU A 200 -5.25 -22.51 -19.25
C GLU A 200 -3.93 -23.12 -18.77
N LEU A 201 -3.95 -24.36 -18.30
CA LEU A 201 -2.72 -25.05 -17.89
C LEU A 201 -1.74 -25.27 -19.05
N VAL A 202 -2.25 -25.50 -20.27
CA VAL A 202 -1.39 -25.56 -21.47
C VAL A 202 -0.77 -24.19 -21.76
N ARG A 203 -1.55 -23.10 -21.70
CA ARG A 203 -1.05 -21.73 -21.88
C ARG A 203 -0.03 -21.34 -20.81
N LEU A 204 -0.32 -21.67 -19.55
CA LEU A 204 0.54 -21.41 -18.40
C LEU A 204 1.88 -22.14 -18.53
N ARG A 205 1.87 -23.44 -18.85
CA ARG A 205 3.13 -24.19 -19.07
C ARG A 205 3.97 -23.60 -20.20
N LYS A 206 3.34 -23.09 -21.26
CA LYS A 206 4.04 -22.37 -22.32
C LYS A 206 4.64 -21.05 -21.84
N ALA A 207 3.92 -20.29 -21.01
CA ALA A 207 4.41 -19.05 -20.42
C ALA A 207 5.59 -19.26 -19.46
N LEU A 208 5.68 -20.43 -18.82
CA LEU A 208 6.77 -20.81 -17.93
C LEU A 208 7.96 -21.47 -18.66
N ALA A 209 7.86 -21.70 -19.97
CA ALA A 209 8.84 -22.50 -20.71
C ALA A 209 10.25 -21.89 -20.77
N ASP A 210 10.38 -20.58 -20.55
CA ASP A 210 11.68 -19.88 -20.48
C ASP A 210 12.52 -20.32 -19.26
N SER A 211 11.89 -20.96 -18.25
CA SER A 211 12.53 -21.39 -17.01
C SER A 211 12.28 -22.89 -16.78
N PRO A 212 13.24 -23.78 -17.11
CA PRO A 212 13.02 -25.23 -17.11
C PRO A 212 12.70 -25.83 -15.74
N ASP A 213 13.04 -25.12 -14.66
CA ASP A 213 12.77 -25.54 -13.28
C ASP A 213 11.31 -25.25 -12.84
N ARG A 214 10.59 -24.35 -13.54
CA ARG A 214 9.22 -23.95 -13.21
C ARG A 214 8.19 -24.92 -13.75
N ARG A 215 8.14 -26.10 -13.14
CA ARG A 215 7.29 -27.21 -13.60
C ARG A 215 6.01 -27.34 -12.80
N ILE A 216 4.92 -27.62 -13.51
CA ILE A 216 3.61 -27.98 -12.95
C ILE A 216 3.32 -29.44 -13.28
N ALA A 217 3.47 -30.31 -12.27
CA ALA A 217 3.14 -31.72 -12.39
C ALA A 217 1.66 -31.92 -12.75
N ALA A 218 1.36 -33.06 -13.37
CA ALA A 218 -0.02 -33.49 -13.62
C ALA A 218 -0.34 -34.68 -12.71
N ARG A 219 -1.56 -34.70 -12.15
CA ARG A 219 -2.12 -35.82 -11.34
C ARG A 219 -1.36 -36.12 -10.03
N PRO A 220 -1.54 -35.32 -8.96
CA PRO A 220 -2.29 -34.07 -8.90
C PRO A 220 -1.51 -32.90 -9.53
N TYR A 221 -2.21 -31.81 -9.84
CA TYR A 221 -1.57 -30.55 -10.20
C TYR A 221 -0.86 -30.00 -8.97
N ARG A 222 0.46 -29.81 -9.07
CA ARG A 222 1.31 -29.23 -8.02
C ARG A 222 2.50 -28.53 -8.66
N LEU A 223 3.05 -27.55 -7.96
CA LEU A 223 4.32 -26.94 -8.34
C LEU A 223 5.46 -27.90 -7.94
N GLU A 224 6.42 -28.11 -8.84
CA GLU A 224 7.65 -28.88 -8.57
C GLU A 224 8.84 -27.97 -8.20
N TRP A 225 8.54 -26.73 -7.84
CA TRP A 225 9.48 -25.67 -7.48
C TRP A 225 8.85 -24.84 -6.36
N GLU A 226 9.70 -24.15 -5.60
CA GLU A 226 9.27 -23.29 -4.52
C GLU A 226 8.88 -21.92 -5.09
N LEU A 227 7.58 -21.71 -5.27
CA LEU A 227 7.05 -20.41 -5.68
C LEU A 227 6.71 -19.59 -4.44
N GLN A 228 7.37 -18.45 -4.29
CA GLN A 228 6.92 -17.42 -3.36
C GLN A 228 5.86 -16.54 -4.04
N THR A 229 4.84 -16.16 -3.28
CA THR A 229 3.80 -15.22 -3.70
C THR A 229 3.68 -14.15 -2.63
N THR A 230 3.10 -12.98 -2.96
CA THR A 230 2.80 -11.97 -1.93
C THR A 230 2.01 -12.58 -0.75
N LEU A 231 1.08 -13.50 -1.02
CA LEU A 231 0.28 -14.15 0.03
C LEU A 231 1.09 -15.13 0.88
N THR A 232 2.02 -15.91 0.30
CA THR A 232 2.84 -16.84 1.09
C THR A 232 3.85 -16.10 1.93
N MET A 233 4.46 -15.02 1.42
CA MET A 233 5.34 -14.16 2.21
C MET A 233 4.60 -13.46 3.35
N LEU A 234 3.38 -12.98 3.08
CA LEU A 234 2.52 -12.40 4.12
C LEU A 234 2.20 -13.43 5.21
N TRP A 235 1.83 -14.64 4.81
CA TRP A 235 1.54 -15.72 5.75
C TRP A 235 2.75 -16.07 6.61
N GLN A 236 3.94 -16.19 5.99
CA GLN A 236 5.19 -16.45 6.69
C GLN A 236 5.53 -15.33 7.70
N ALA A 237 5.38 -14.05 7.32
CA ALA A 237 5.61 -12.93 8.23
C ALA A 237 4.68 -13.00 9.46
N MET A 238 3.42 -13.40 9.27
CA MET A 238 2.48 -13.59 10.37
C MET A 238 2.86 -14.78 11.27
N GLU A 239 3.32 -15.90 10.70
CA GLU A 239 3.81 -17.07 11.45
C GLU A 239 5.08 -16.76 12.26
N GLU A 240 5.96 -15.92 11.72
CA GLU A 240 7.19 -15.45 12.37
C GLU A 240 6.91 -14.35 13.42
N GLY A 241 5.69 -13.80 13.45
CA GLY A 241 5.31 -12.71 14.35
C GLY A 241 5.83 -11.33 13.93
N ASP A 242 6.36 -11.20 12.71
CA ASP A 242 6.86 -9.95 12.14
C ASP A 242 5.70 -9.08 11.65
N LEU A 243 5.10 -8.32 12.58
CA LEU A 243 3.93 -7.48 12.30
C LEU A 243 4.25 -6.37 11.30
N GLU A 244 5.43 -5.77 11.39
CA GLU A 244 5.82 -4.68 10.52
C GLU A 244 5.91 -5.15 9.07
N ARG A 245 6.58 -6.28 8.83
CA ARG A 245 6.67 -6.89 7.51
C ARG A 245 5.30 -7.34 6.99
N ALA A 246 4.46 -7.92 7.85
CA ALA A 246 3.11 -8.33 7.45
C ALA A 246 2.27 -7.12 6.99
N LEU A 247 2.32 -5.99 7.69
CA LEU A 247 1.63 -4.75 7.30
C LEU A 247 2.22 -4.10 6.03
N GLN A 248 3.50 -4.31 5.74
CA GLN A 248 4.10 -3.86 4.47
C GLN A 248 3.65 -4.73 3.29
N LEU A 249 3.51 -6.05 3.50
CA LEU A 249 3.11 -7.02 2.48
C LEU A 249 1.60 -7.10 2.23
N TYR A 250 0.77 -6.46 3.06
CA TYR A 250 -0.68 -6.41 2.91
C TYR A 250 -1.18 -5.05 2.38
N PRO A 251 -0.98 -4.74 1.09
CA PRO A 251 -1.69 -3.62 0.49
C PRO A 251 -3.19 -3.96 0.40
N ALA A 252 -4.03 -2.92 0.31
CA ALA A 252 -5.49 -3.07 0.31
C ALA A 252 -6.05 -3.95 -0.82
N GLU A 253 -5.25 -4.33 -1.81
CA GLU A 253 -5.72 -4.88 -3.09
C GLU A 253 -4.96 -6.12 -3.59
N ILE A 254 -4.60 -7.06 -2.72
CA ILE A 254 -4.02 -8.35 -3.18
C ILE A 254 -5.04 -9.03 -4.11
N LEU A 255 -4.73 -9.18 -5.41
CA LEU A 255 -5.63 -9.77 -6.42
C LEU A 255 -7.10 -9.31 -6.32
N VAL A 256 -7.39 -8.05 -6.01
CA VAL A 256 -8.77 -7.58 -5.73
C VAL A 256 -9.78 -7.87 -6.85
N ARG A 257 -9.30 -7.94 -8.10
CA ARG A 257 -10.13 -8.26 -9.28
C ARG A 257 -10.47 -9.75 -9.44
N SER A 258 -9.80 -10.64 -8.69
CA SER A 258 -10.06 -12.07 -8.75
C SER A 258 -11.28 -12.45 -7.91
N GLN A 259 -12.19 -13.16 -8.55
CA GLN A 259 -13.36 -13.77 -7.93
C GLN A 259 -13.25 -15.31 -7.82
N ALA A 260 -12.05 -15.86 -8.08
CA ALA A 260 -11.82 -17.29 -7.88
C ALA A 260 -12.05 -17.66 -6.41
N PRO A 261 -12.92 -18.64 -6.09
CA PRO A 261 -13.25 -18.98 -4.70
C PRO A 261 -12.04 -19.23 -3.80
N GLY A 262 -11.01 -19.90 -4.32
CA GLY A 262 -9.77 -20.17 -3.59
C GLY A 262 -8.96 -18.94 -3.26
N ILE A 263 -8.92 -17.97 -4.18
CA ILE A 263 -8.26 -16.68 -3.92
C ILE A 263 -9.05 -15.85 -2.92
N VAL A 264 -10.38 -15.79 -3.06
CA VAL A 264 -11.26 -15.12 -2.09
C VAL A 264 -11.04 -15.69 -0.69
N ALA A 265 -11.01 -17.02 -0.56
CA ALA A 265 -10.78 -17.71 0.71
C ALA A 265 -9.38 -17.42 1.29
N LEU A 266 -8.33 -17.44 0.46
CA LEU A 266 -6.96 -17.14 0.90
C LEU A 266 -6.84 -15.69 1.38
N ARG A 267 -7.39 -14.72 0.64
CA ARG A 267 -7.41 -13.30 1.06
C ARG A 267 -8.16 -13.11 2.36
N TYR A 268 -9.35 -13.70 2.48
CA TYR A 268 -10.15 -13.60 3.69
C TYR A 268 -9.42 -14.14 4.92
N ARG A 269 -8.77 -15.31 4.77
CA ARG A 269 -7.96 -15.89 5.85
C ARG A 269 -6.78 -15.01 6.24
N ALA A 270 -6.07 -14.45 5.27
CA ALA A 270 -4.95 -13.53 5.52
C ALA A 270 -5.43 -12.24 6.22
N GLN A 271 -6.56 -11.68 5.79
CA GLN A 271 -7.18 -10.51 6.39
C GLN A 271 -7.53 -10.74 7.86
N ILE A 272 -8.21 -11.86 8.17
CA ILE A 272 -8.57 -12.20 9.55
C ILE A 272 -7.30 -12.43 10.39
N ALA A 273 -6.33 -13.19 9.89
CA ALA A 273 -5.09 -13.44 10.63
C ALA A 273 -4.32 -12.14 10.96
N LEU A 274 -4.17 -11.25 9.98
CA LEU A 274 -3.49 -9.97 10.17
C LEU A 274 -4.26 -9.06 11.12
N ARG A 275 -5.60 -9.02 11.00
CA ARG A 275 -6.46 -8.27 11.90
C ARG A 275 -6.28 -8.70 13.35
N GLU A 276 -6.39 -9.99 13.64
CA GLU A 276 -6.21 -10.52 14.99
C GLU A 276 -4.79 -10.24 15.52
N MET A 277 -3.80 -10.40 14.64
CA MET A 277 -2.41 -10.08 14.96
C MET A 277 -2.19 -8.61 15.32
N VAL A 278 -2.85 -7.67 14.64
CA VAL A 278 -2.78 -6.24 14.96
C VAL A 278 -3.55 -5.91 16.23
N LEU A 279 -4.70 -6.55 16.48
CA LEU A 279 -5.46 -6.34 17.72
C LEU A 279 -4.69 -6.80 18.96
N ASP A 280 -3.91 -7.88 18.86
CA ASP A 280 -3.17 -8.46 19.99
C ASP A 280 -1.92 -7.65 20.38
N ARG A 281 -1.20 -7.12 19.38
CA ARG A 281 0.16 -6.56 19.59
C ARG A 281 0.46 -5.29 18.79
N GLY A 282 -0.51 -4.74 18.09
CA GLY A 282 -0.35 -3.53 17.28
C GLY A 282 -0.22 -2.27 18.12
N THR A 283 0.63 -1.35 17.67
CA THR A 283 0.68 0.01 18.20
C THR A 283 -0.56 0.80 17.77
N ALA A 284 -0.86 1.91 18.47
CA ALA A 284 -1.95 2.82 18.09
C ALA A 284 -1.90 3.21 16.61
N GLN A 285 -0.72 3.49 16.05
CA GLN A 285 -0.55 3.85 14.65
C GLN A 285 -0.86 2.68 13.69
N GLN A 286 -0.44 1.47 14.03
CA GLN A 286 -0.71 0.28 13.21
C GLN A 286 -2.19 -0.11 13.24
N LEU A 287 -2.83 0.02 14.41
CA LEU A 287 -4.27 -0.15 14.58
C LEU A 287 -5.07 0.86 13.76
N LEU A 288 -4.69 2.15 13.79
CA LEU A 288 -5.31 3.20 12.96
C LEU A 288 -5.14 2.91 11.47
N ARG A 289 -3.91 2.57 11.04
CA ARG A 289 -3.61 2.29 9.64
C ARG A 289 -4.50 1.17 9.10
N LEU A 290 -4.52 0.02 9.79
CA LEU A 290 -5.30 -1.12 9.33
C LEU A 290 -6.81 -0.88 9.49
N GLY A 291 -7.24 -0.24 10.59
CA GLY A 291 -8.64 0.11 10.83
C GLY A 291 -9.23 0.99 9.76
N ARG A 292 -8.51 2.04 9.34
CA ARG A 292 -8.92 2.92 8.23
C ARG A 292 -8.92 2.19 6.89
N GLN A 293 -7.87 1.42 6.61
CA GLN A 293 -7.74 0.67 5.36
C GLN A 293 -8.86 -0.38 5.18
N SER A 294 -9.31 -1.00 6.26
CA SER A 294 -10.31 -2.06 6.25
C SER A 294 -11.71 -1.62 6.65
N ALA A 295 -11.90 -0.33 6.96
CA ALA A 295 -13.15 0.21 7.52
C ALA A 295 -13.64 -0.60 8.75
N ASP A 296 -12.72 -0.94 9.66
CA ASP A 296 -12.99 -1.79 10.83
C ASP A 296 -13.07 -0.94 12.13
N SER A 297 -14.28 -0.75 12.64
CA SER A 297 -14.52 0.05 13.84
C SER A 297 -13.90 -0.55 15.11
N GLN A 298 -13.69 -1.87 15.18
CA GLN A 298 -13.04 -2.48 16.34
C GLN A 298 -11.54 -2.18 16.39
N LEU A 299 -10.86 -2.17 15.23
CA LEU A 299 -9.46 -1.75 15.14
C LEU A 299 -9.30 -0.27 15.52
N LEU A 300 -10.23 0.59 15.08
CA LEU A 300 -10.25 2.01 15.46
C LEU A 300 -10.52 2.21 16.96
N LEU A 301 -11.44 1.44 17.55
CA LEU A 301 -11.70 1.45 18.99
C LEU A 301 -10.48 0.99 19.79
N ALA A 302 -9.77 -0.04 19.32
CA ALA A 302 -8.54 -0.49 19.93
C ALA A 302 -7.44 0.58 19.83
N ALA A 303 -7.26 1.21 18.66
CA ALA A 303 -6.37 2.36 18.52
C ALA A 303 -6.70 3.49 19.51
N LEU A 304 -7.98 3.82 19.66
CA LEU A 304 -8.45 4.85 20.58
C LEU A 304 -8.10 4.55 22.05
N ARG A 305 -8.03 3.27 22.44
CA ARG A 305 -7.61 2.88 23.79
C ARG A 305 -6.11 3.06 24.01
N GLU A 306 -5.31 2.84 22.97
CA GLU A 306 -3.85 2.96 23.01
C GLU A 306 -3.36 4.42 22.84
N LEU A 307 -4.17 5.31 22.26
CA LEU A 307 -3.81 6.73 22.13
C LEU A 307 -3.73 7.44 23.49
N PRO A 308 -2.73 8.34 23.71
CA PRO A 308 -2.66 9.19 24.91
C PRO A 308 -3.97 9.95 25.14
N LEU A 309 -4.39 10.11 26.40
CA LEU A 309 -5.69 10.71 26.76
C LEU A 309 -5.83 12.16 26.30
N ASP A 310 -4.73 12.89 26.19
CA ASP A 310 -4.62 14.27 25.73
C ASP A 310 -4.43 14.40 24.21
N SER A 311 -4.36 13.29 23.48
CA SER A 311 -4.17 13.33 22.04
C SER A 311 -5.38 13.95 21.33
N PRO A 312 -5.19 15.00 20.51
CA PRO A 312 -6.28 15.62 19.75
C PRO A 312 -6.87 14.67 18.69
N ALA A 313 -6.11 13.66 18.25
CA ALA A 313 -6.55 12.66 17.28
C ALA A 313 -7.72 11.81 17.80
N ARG A 314 -7.93 11.71 19.13
CA ARG A 314 -9.02 10.92 19.72
C ARG A 314 -10.40 11.34 19.21
N SER A 315 -10.66 12.65 19.12
CA SER A 315 -11.94 13.19 18.65
C SER A 315 -12.20 12.83 17.19
N LEU A 316 -11.16 12.82 16.36
CA LEU A 316 -11.25 12.41 14.95
C LEU A 316 -11.57 10.92 14.83
N VAL A 317 -10.88 10.07 15.60
CA VAL A 317 -11.11 8.62 15.59
C VAL A 317 -12.53 8.26 16.05
N VAL A 318 -13.08 8.98 17.04
CA VAL A 318 -14.48 8.80 17.46
C VAL A 318 -15.45 9.11 16.32
N ALA A 319 -15.25 10.23 15.61
CA ALA A 319 -16.07 10.58 14.46
C ALA A 319 -15.97 9.55 13.33
N GLU A 320 -14.77 9.00 13.07
CA GLU A 320 -14.56 7.91 12.12
C GLU A 320 -15.34 6.65 12.51
N ILE A 321 -15.34 6.27 13.80
CA ILE A 321 -16.08 5.11 14.30
C ILE A 321 -17.60 5.31 14.16
N GLU A 322 -18.12 6.47 14.56
CA GLU A 322 -19.55 6.78 14.45
C GLU A 322 -20.04 6.74 13.00
N ALA A 323 -19.19 7.16 12.04
CA ALA A 323 -19.51 7.10 10.62
C ALA A 323 -19.53 5.67 10.03
N LEU A 324 -18.83 4.72 10.65
CA LEU A 324 -18.83 3.31 10.23
C LEU A 324 -19.98 2.50 10.84
N ASP A 325 -20.39 2.85 12.06
CA ASP A 325 -21.43 2.14 12.82
C ASP A 325 -22.86 2.70 12.58
N GLY A 326 -22.97 3.89 11.96
CA GLY A 326 -24.24 4.56 11.64
C GLY A 326 -24.81 4.25 10.26
#